data_AF-A0A1F6SSM4-F1
#
_entry.id   AF-A0A1F6SSM4-F1
#
_cell.length_a   1.000
_cell.length_b   1.000
_cell.length_c   1.000
_cell.angle_alpha   90.00
_cell.angle_beta   90.00
_cell.angle_gamma   90.00
#
_symmetry.space_group_name_H-M   'P 1'
#
loop_
_entity.id
_entity.type
_entity.pdbx_description
1 polymer ?
#
loop_
_entity_poly.entity_id
_entity_poly.type
_entity_poly.pdbx_seq_one_letter_code
_entity_poly.pdbx_strand_id
1 'polypeptide(L)'
;MAEIQKPTPKGQKTPEGIKKVTLNLKRESVLKSGGFAFLKSGLAPNCQSCIFSHECEHYTTEAKFCRAVLEFESQLEEQIMVLPQIQEIDRILVKRLVRNYGFLYITDKWLAKASPFLLENKQFDFQPILKTRAVYERLIIHFCSALGLTPDARSRIGLNVAQTYSLAKELSELEYDED
;
A
#
# COMPACT_ATOMS: atom_id res chain seq x y z
N MET A 1 -36.57 -32.62 29.66
CA MET A 1 -36.60 -31.96 28.34
C MET A 1 -36.70 -30.45 28.61
N ALA A 2 -35.65 -29.68 28.31
CA ALA A 2 -35.63 -28.25 28.60
C ALA A 2 -36.24 -27.46 27.42
N GLU A 3 -37.27 -26.66 27.69
CA GLU A 3 -37.90 -25.77 26.71
C GLU A 3 -36.96 -24.61 26.37
N ILE A 4 -36.64 -24.48 25.08
CA ILE A 4 -35.84 -23.36 24.56
C ILE A 4 -36.77 -22.18 24.31
N GLN A 5 -36.71 -21.16 25.18
CA GLN A 5 -37.41 -19.88 24.95
C GLN A 5 -36.79 -19.16 23.75
N LYS A 6 -37.61 -18.86 22.73
CA LYS A 6 -37.19 -18.04 21.58
C LYS A 6 -36.91 -16.59 22.04
N PRO A 7 -35.83 -15.94 21.56
CA PRO A 7 -35.51 -14.58 21.96
C PRO A 7 -36.60 -13.62 21.49
N THR A 8 -37.16 -12.87 22.42
CA THR A 8 -38.18 -11.85 22.15
C THR A 8 -37.53 -10.69 21.35
N PRO A 9 -38.11 -10.26 20.23
CA PRO A 9 -37.57 -9.14 19.47
C PRO A 9 -37.70 -7.85 20.29
N LYS A 10 -36.59 -7.37 20.85
CA LYS A 10 -36.53 -6.06 21.51
C LYS A 10 -36.52 -4.96 20.45
N GLY A 11 -37.60 -4.19 20.40
CA GLY A 11 -37.69 -2.92 19.68
C GLY A 11 -38.94 -2.80 18.84
N GLN A 12 -39.92 -2.02 19.31
CA GLN A 12 -41.02 -1.56 18.45
C GLN A 12 -40.45 -0.62 17.38
N LYS A 13 -40.86 -0.80 16.12
CA LYS A 13 -40.54 0.09 15.00
C LYS A 13 -41.31 1.40 15.16
N THR A 14 -40.94 2.22 16.14
CA THR A 14 -41.54 3.53 16.31
C THR A 14 -41.10 4.45 15.17
N PRO A 15 -41.95 5.39 14.71
CA PRO A 15 -41.59 6.37 13.69
C PRO A 15 -40.32 7.17 14.08
N GLU A 16 -40.14 7.40 15.37
CA GLU A 16 -38.96 8.05 15.95
C GLU A 16 -37.71 7.18 15.90
N GLY A 17 -37.84 5.87 16.17
CA GLY A 17 -36.76 4.90 16.01
C GLY A 17 -36.33 4.77 14.56
N ILE A 18 -37.29 4.75 13.62
CA ILE A 18 -37.02 4.76 12.18
C ILE A 18 -36.32 6.05 11.79
N LYS A 19 -36.75 7.22 12.28
CA LYS A 19 -36.07 8.51 12.04
C LYS A 19 -34.63 8.53 12.58
N LYS A 20 -34.38 8.02 13.79
CA LYS A 20 -33.01 7.90 14.34
C LYS A 20 -32.13 6.99 13.49
N VAL A 21 -32.65 5.85 13.04
CA VAL A 21 -31.91 4.92 12.19
C VAL A 21 -31.69 5.51 10.79
N THR A 22 -32.68 6.21 10.22
CA THR A 22 -32.56 6.84 8.90
C THR A 22 -31.67 8.08 8.88
N LEU A 23 -31.58 8.83 9.99
CA LEU A 23 -30.58 9.89 10.16
C LEU A 23 -29.15 9.35 10.11
N ASN A 24 -28.88 8.19 10.72
CA ASN A 24 -27.58 7.51 10.62
C ASN A 24 -27.34 6.84 9.25
N LEU A 25 -28.40 6.56 8.48
CA LEU A 25 -28.31 6.03 7.12
C LEU A 25 -28.06 7.12 6.08
N LYS A 26 -28.43 8.37 6.35
CA LYS A 26 -27.95 9.54 5.60
C LYS A 26 -26.47 9.79 5.95
N ARG A 27 -25.63 8.84 5.58
CA ARG A 27 -24.23 9.11 5.30
C ARG A 27 -24.25 10.05 4.09
N GLU A 28 -24.25 11.37 4.36
CA GLU A 28 -23.37 12.24 3.59
C GLU A 28 -22.09 11.47 3.42
N SER A 29 -21.63 11.31 2.18
CA SER A 29 -20.53 10.46 1.77
C SER A 29 -19.30 10.67 2.66
N VAL A 30 -19.30 10.03 3.83
CA VAL A 30 -18.14 9.79 4.65
C VAL A 30 -17.23 9.13 3.65
N LEU A 31 -16.10 9.78 3.39
CA LEU A 31 -15.02 9.43 2.47
C LEU A 31 -14.58 7.97 2.68
N LYS A 32 -15.47 7.00 2.43
CA LYS A 32 -15.38 5.60 2.85
C LYS A 32 -14.35 4.82 2.05
N SER A 33 -13.59 5.54 1.25
CA SER A 33 -12.78 4.99 0.19
C SER A 33 -11.88 6.06 -0.39
N GLY A 34 -11.34 7.00 0.41
CA GLY A 34 -10.25 7.85 -0.09
C GLY A 34 -9.10 6.99 -0.62
N GLY A 35 -8.53 6.15 0.26
CA GLY A 35 -7.59 5.10 -0.14
C GLY A 35 -8.26 4.00 -0.96
N PHE A 36 -9.40 3.43 -0.54
CA PHE A 36 -9.98 2.28 -1.24
C PHE A 36 -10.51 2.59 -2.66
N ALA A 37 -11.04 3.79 -2.94
CA ALA A 37 -11.43 4.18 -4.30
C ALA A 37 -10.21 4.53 -5.13
N PHE A 38 -9.19 5.12 -4.52
CA PHE A 38 -7.86 5.33 -5.10
C PHE A 38 -7.18 4.00 -5.46
N LEU A 39 -7.45 2.91 -4.72
CA LEU A 39 -7.00 1.55 -5.05
C LEU A 39 -7.93 0.80 -6.02
N LYS A 40 -9.24 1.09 -6.01
CA LYS A 40 -10.24 0.41 -6.84
C LYS A 40 -10.22 0.88 -8.30
N SER A 41 -9.63 2.04 -8.59
CA SER A 41 -9.41 2.56 -9.95
C SER A 41 -8.26 1.88 -10.72
N GLY A 42 -7.51 0.97 -10.08
CA GLY A 42 -6.31 0.35 -10.64
C GLY A 42 -5.13 0.56 -9.69
N LEU A 43 -4.10 -0.29 -9.80
CA LEU A 43 -2.90 -0.23 -8.95
C LEU A 43 -2.21 1.15 -8.95
N ALA A 44 -2.48 1.98 -9.96
CA ALA A 44 -2.09 3.38 -9.99
C ALA A 44 -3.34 4.27 -10.10
N PRO A 45 -3.48 5.32 -9.27
CA PRO A 45 -4.61 6.24 -9.29
C PRO A 45 -4.63 7.06 -10.59
N ASN A 46 -5.82 7.52 -10.98
CA ASN A 46 -5.93 8.60 -11.95
C ASN A 46 -5.50 9.93 -11.31
N CYS A 47 -4.95 10.84 -12.10
CA CYS A 47 -4.46 12.14 -11.58
C CYS A 47 -5.60 12.96 -10.95
N GLN A 48 -6.83 12.85 -11.46
CA GLN A 48 -8.00 13.60 -10.99
C GLN A 48 -8.31 13.40 -9.49
N SER A 49 -8.02 12.21 -8.95
CA SER A 49 -8.29 11.88 -7.54
C SER A 49 -7.02 11.89 -6.68
N CYS A 50 -5.90 12.39 -7.22
CA CYS A 50 -4.61 12.35 -6.56
C CYS A 50 -4.46 13.50 -5.56
N ILE A 51 -4.09 13.17 -4.32
CA ILE A 51 -3.85 14.18 -3.26
C ILE A 51 -2.58 15.03 -3.49
N PHE A 52 -1.77 14.66 -4.47
CA PHE A 52 -0.55 15.34 -4.90
C PHE A 52 -0.75 16.13 -6.19
N SER A 53 -1.98 16.32 -6.65
CA SER A 53 -2.31 17.04 -7.89
C SER A 53 -1.61 18.40 -8.01
N HIS A 54 -1.49 19.13 -6.91
CA HIS A 54 -0.89 20.47 -6.87
C HIS A 54 0.64 20.48 -6.86
N GLU A 55 1.29 19.35 -6.54
CA GLU A 55 2.73 19.23 -6.30
C GLU A 55 3.41 18.29 -7.31
N CYS A 56 2.64 17.65 -8.19
CA CYS A 56 3.14 16.65 -9.14
C CYS A 56 3.40 17.29 -10.51
N GLU A 57 4.66 17.29 -10.94
CA GLU A 57 5.10 17.80 -12.25
C GLU A 57 4.43 17.06 -13.43
N HIS A 58 4.06 15.79 -13.24
CA HIS A 58 3.42 14.96 -14.25
C HIS A 58 1.89 14.98 -14.18
N TYR A 59 1.28 15.90 -13.41
CA TYR A 59 -0.16 15.99 -13.29
C TYR A 59 -0.82 16.34 -14.63
N THR A 60 -1.83 15.57 -15.03
CA THR A 60 -2.65 15.88 -16.20
C THR A 60 -4.08 15.40 -15.98
N THR A 61 -5.07 16.25 -16.23
CA THR A 61 -6.50 15.93 -16.04
C THR A 61 -7.02 14.81 -16.93
N GLU A 62 -6.35 14.58 -18.06
CA GLU A 62 -6.67 13.55 -19.06
C GLU A 62 -5.91 12.23 -18.86
N ALA A 63 -4.98 12.18 -17.90
CA ALA A 63 -4.15 10.99 -17.69
C ALA A 63 -4.97 9.84 -17.07
N LYS A 64 -5.11 8.76 -17.85
CA LYS A 64 -5.71 7.50 -17.38
C LYS A 64 -4.85 6.77 -16.35
N PHE A 65 -3.53 6.97 -16.39
CA PHE A 65 -2.55 6.33 -15.51
C PHE A 65 -1.58 7.37 -14.96
N CYS A 66 -1.10 7.15 -13.73
CA CYS A 66 -0.09 8.01 -13.12
C CYS A 66 1.28 7.82 -13.81
N ARG A 67 1.73 8.82 -14.58
CA ARG A 67 3.02 8.77 -15.31
C ARG A 67 4.22 8.62 -14.38
N ALA A 68 4.26 9.35 -13.28
CA ALA A 68 5.35 9.26 -12.30
C ALA A 68 5.52 7.83 -11.74
N VAL A 69 4.41 7.11 -11.54
CA VAL A 69 4.44 5.72 -11.07
C VAL A 69 4.93 4.81 -12.19
N LEU A 70 4.49 5.00 -13.43
CA LEU A 70 4.95 4.20 -14.57
C LEU A 70 6.45 4.40 -14.84
N GLU A 71 6.96 5.63 -14.71
CA GLU A 71 8.39 5.93 -14.84
C GLU A 71 9.19 5.26 -13.72
N PHE A 72 8.73 5.38 -12.47
CA PHE A 72 9.33 4.67 -11.33
C PHE A 72 9.34 3.16 -11.55
N GLU A 73 8.22 2.58 -12.03
CA GLU A 73 8.12 1.16 -12.31
C GLU A 73 9.08 0.74 -13.44
N SER A 74 9.18 1.52 -14.53
CA SER A 74 10.11 1.22 -15.63
C SER A 74 11.57 1.24 -15.16
N GLN A 75 11.95 2.28 -14.42
CA GLN A 75 13.32 2.42 -13.91
C GLN A 75 13.69 1.29 -12.96
N LEU A 76 12.79 0.90 -12.06
CA LEU A 76 13.04 -0.19 -11.12
C LEU A 76 13.08 -1.56 -11.82
N GLU A 77 12.24 -1.78 -12.85
CA GLU A 77 12.35 -2.97 -13.70
C GLU A 77 13.74 -3.05 -14.35
N GLU A 78 14.20 -1.97 -14.99
CA GLU A 78 15.51 -1.91 -15.63
C GLU A 78 16.65 -2.18 -14.65
N GLN A 79 16.63 -1.56 -13.47
CA GLN A 79 17.64 -1.79 -12.43
C GLN A 79 17.72 -3.25 -11.97
N ILE A 80 16.57 -3.91 -11.81
CA ILE A 80 16.52 -5.31 -11.38
C ILE A 80 16.95 -6.24 -12.52
N MET A 81 16.53 -5.98 -13.75
CA MET A 81 16.84 -6.82 -14.91
C MET A 81 18.33 -6.81 -15.30
N VAL A 82 19.10 -5.79 -14.87
CA VAL A 82 20.55 -5.72 -15.09
C VAL A 82 21.34 -6.62 -14.12
N LEU A 83 20.70 -7.12 -13.06
CA LEU A 83 21.37 -7.98 -12.07
C LEU A 83 21.79 -9.33 -12.70
N PRO A 84 23.03 -9.81 -12.48
CA PRO A 84 23.56 -10.99 -13.16
C PRO A 84 22.75 -12.28 -13.00
N GLN A 85 22.06 -12.43 -11.86
CA GLN A 85 21.25 -13.60 -11.55
C GLN A 85 19.85 -13.56 -12.14
N ILE A 86 19.41 -12.43 -12.68
CA ILE A 86 18.07 -12.24 -13.21
C ILE A 86 18.09 -12.52 -14.71
N GLN A 87 17.22 -13.40 -15.16
CA GLN A 87 17.10 -13.75 -16.58
C GLN A 87 15.84 -13.14 -17.20
N GLU A 88 15.78 -13.08 -18.52
CA GLU A 88 14.61 -12.59 -19.24
C GLU A 88 13.32 -13.37 -18.88
N ILE A 89 13.44 -14.66 -18.56
CA ILE A 89 12.34 -15.49 -18.09
C ILE A 89 11.72 -14.99 -16.77
N ASP A 90 12.50 -14.29 -15.95
CA ASP A 90 12.08 -13.76 -14.65
C ASP A 90 11.37 -12.41 -14.77
N ARG A 91 11.39 -11.78 -15.95
CA ARG A 91 10.82 -10.43 -16.18
C ARG A 91 9.37 -10.32 -15.72
N ILE A 92 8.58 -11.39 -15.84
CA ILE A 92 7.18 -11.40 -15.37
C ILE A 92 7.10 -11.24 -13.85
N LEU A 93 8.01 -11.90 -13.11
CA LEU A 93 8.10 -11.78 -11.65
C LEU A 93 8.64 -10.40 -11.26
N VAL A 94 9.62 -9.87 -11.99
CA VAL A 94 10.14 -8.51 -11.78
C VAL A 94 9.03 -7.47 -11.97
N LYS A 95 8.25 -7.56 -13.06
CA LYS A 95 7.09 -6.68 -13.29
C LYS A 95 6.06 -6.74 -12.18
N ARG A 96 5.83 -7.92 -11.59
CA ARG A 96 4.92 -8.08 -10.43
C ARG A 96 5.50 -7.44 -9.17
N LEU A 97 6.78 -7.66 -8.91
CA LEU A 97 7.51 -7.05 -7.79
C LEU A 97 7.43 -5.53 -7.85
N VAL A 98 7.77 -4.97 -8.99
CA VAL A 98 7.86 -3.52 -9.20
C VAL A 98 6.51 -2.83 -9.08
N ARG A 99 5.45 -3.44 -9.63
CA ARG A 99 4.07 -2.96 -9.42
C ARG A 99 3.65 -2.94 -7.96
N ASN A 100 4.05 -3.97 -7.19
CA ASN A 100 3.76 -4.01 -5.76
C ASN A 100 4.54 -2.93 -5.01
N TYR A 101 5.78 -2.63 -5.41
CA TYR A 101 6.56 -1.50 -4.90
C TYR A 101 5.90 -0.16 -5.21
N GLY A 102 5.45 0.05 -6.46
CA GLY A 102 4.71 1.24 -6.86
C GLY A 102 3.47 1.47 -5.98
N PHE A 103 2.70 0.40 -5.75
CA PHE A 103 1.55 0.44 -4.84
C PHE A 103 1.92 0.88 -3.41
N LEU A 104 2.98 0.31 -2.83
CA LEU A 104 3.42 0.69 -1.48
C LEU A 104 3.92 2.13 -1.44
N TYR A 105 4.71 2.54 -2.41
CA TYR A 105 5.24 3.89 -2.51
C TYR A 105 4.11 4.94 -2.48
N ILE A 106 3.09 4.73 -3.30
CA ILE A 106 1.94 5.63 -3.37
C ILE A 106 1.16 5.60 -2.05
N THR A 107 0.96 4.41 -1.48
CA THR A 107 0.24 4.25 -0.20
C THR A 107 0.96 4.96 0.94
N ASP A 108 2.29 4.87 1.00
CA ASP A 108 3.12 5.50 2.03
C ASP A 108 3.13 7.02 1.89
N LYS A 109 3.24 7.54 0.66
CA LYS A 109 3.05 8.95 0.39
C LYS A 109 1.66 9.42 0.82
N TRP A 110 0.62 8.67 0.47
CA TRP A 110 -0.75 8.99 0.86
C TRP A 110 -0.92 9.03 2.38
N LEU A 111 -0.42 8.02 3.10
CA LEU A 111 -0.45 7.96 4.56
C LEU A 111 0.35 9.11 5.20
N ALA A 112 1.49 9.51 4.63
CA ALA A 112 2.27 10.63 5.14
C ALA A 112 1.49 11.95 5.11
N LYS A 113 0.73 12.22 4.05
CA LYS A 113 -0.05 13.46 3.89
C LYS A 113 -1.43 13.41 4.56
N ALA A 114 -2.05 12.22 4.60
CA ALA A 114 -3.38 12.02 5.17
C ALA A 114 -3.36 11.48 6.61
N SER A 115 -2.20 11.42 7.27
CA SER A 115 -1.98 10.71 8.53
C SER A 115 -3.06 10.98 9.60
N PRO A 116 -3.49 9.94 10.36
CA PRO A 116 -4.41 10.10 11.49
C PRO A 116 -3.87 11.04 12.58
N PHE A 117 -2.55 11.24 12.63
CA PHE A 117 -1.89 12.13 13.58
C PHE A 117 -1.87 13.60 13.13
N LEU A 118 -2.21 13.88 11.87
CA LEU A 118 -2.16 15.23 11.28
C LEU A 118 -3.55 15.84 11.03
N LEU A 119 -4.62 15.06 11.09
CA LEU A 119 -5.98 15.51 10.78
C LEU A 119 -6.85 15.55 12.04
N GLU A 120 -6.89 16.69 12.70
CA GLU A 120 -7.68 16.92 13.94
C GLU A 120 -9.20 16.70 13.76
N ASN A 121 -9.72 16.76 12.52
CA ASN A 121 -11.16 16.83 12.26
C ASN A 121 -11.71 15.78 11.26
N LYS A 122 -10.94 14.74 10.90
CA LYS A 122 -11.42 13.70 9.97
C LYS A 122 -11.40 12.32 10.60
N GLN A 123 -12.59 11.75 10.83
CA GLN A 123 -12.79 10.33 11.14
C GLN A 123 -12.53 9.46 9.90
N PHE A 124 -11.28 9.39 9.46
CA PHE A 124 -10.89 8.46 8.42
C PHE A 124 -10.47 7.13 9.06
N ASP A 125 -11.06 6.02 8.62
CA ASP A 125 -10.65 4.69 9.08
C ASP A 125 -9.44 4.23 8.24
N PHE A 126 -8.24 4.28 8.85
CA PHE A 126 -6.99 3.87 8.21
C PHE A 126 -6.73 2.36 8.29
N GLN A 127 -7.47 1.61 9.11
CA GLN A 127 -7.24 0.17 9.31
C GLN A 127 -7.28 -0.64 8.00
N PRO A 128 -8.21 -0.39 7.05
CA PRO A 128 -8.24 -1.13 5.79
C PRO A 128 -6.98 -0.91 4.95
N ILE A 129 -6.51 0.33 4.81
CA ILE A 129 -5.34 0.64 3.98
C ILE A 129 -4.05 0.11 4.59
N LEU A 130 -3.90 0.18 5.92
CA LEU A 130 -2.76 -0.40 6.63
C LEU A 130 -2.72 -1.93 6.51
N LYS A 131 -3.88 -2.60 6.55
CA LYS A 131 -3.97 -4.04 6.30
C LYS A 131 -3.56 -4.40 4.88
N THR A 132 -4.03 -3.65 3.88
CA THR A 132 -3.63 -3.88 2.49
C THR A 132 -2.14 -3.63 2.30
N ARG A 133 -1.60 -2.55 2.86
CA ARG A 133 -0.16 -2.26 2.86
C ARG A 133 0.65 -3.45 3.39
N ALA A 134 0.30 -3.97 4.56
CA ALA A 134 1.00 -5.12 5.14
C ALA A 134 0.92 -6.40 4.28
N VAL A 135 -0.14 -6.59 3.51
CA VAL A 135 -0.24 -7.70 2.54
C VAL A 135 0.75 -7.51 1.39
N TYR A 136 0.80 -6.31 0.80
CA TYR A 136 1.70 -6.01 -0.31
C TYR A 136 3.16 -6.05 0.11
N GLU A 137 3.49 -5.61 1.33
CA GLU A 137 4.82 -5.72 1.92
C GLU A 137 5.28 -7.19 2.00
N ARG A 138 4.41 -8.09 2.46
CA ARG A 138 4.71 -9.54 2.45
C ARG A 138 4.88 -10.11 1.05
N LEU A 139 4.07 -9.65 0.09
CA LEU A 139 4.20 -10.07 -1.32
C LEU A 139 5.54 -9.62 -1.92
N ILE A 140 5.97 -8.39 -1.64
CA ILE A 140 7.28 -7.89 -2.08
C ILE A 140 8.40 -8.76 -1.51
N ILE A 141 8.40 -9.02 -0.21
CA ILE A 141 9.42 -9.88 0.43
C ILE A 141 9.44 -11.26 -0.23
N HIS A 142 8.26 -11.83 -0.54
CA HIS A 142 8.16 -13.11 -1.22
C HIS A 142 8.78 -13.07 -2.63
N PHE A 143 8.44 -12.07 -3.45
CA PHE A 143 9.04 -11.92 -4.79
C PHE A 143 10.55 -11.62 -4.72
N CYS A 144 11.01 -10.81 -3.78
CA CYS A 144 12.42 -10.56 -3.54
C CYS A 144 13.17 -11.85 -3.17
N SER A 145 12.57 -12.72 -2.35
CA SER A 145 13.16 -14.01 -2.01
C SER A 145 13.20 -14.94 -3.22
N ALA A 146 12.13 -14.96 -4.04
CA ALA A 146 12.07 -15.78 -5.25
C ALA A 146 13.09 -15.35 -6.32
N LEU A 147 13.34 -14.04 -6.44
CA LEU A 147 14.29 -13.45 -7.40
C LEU A 147 15.74 -13.41 -6.88
N GLY A 148 16.03 -13.96 -5.69
CA GLY A 148 17.39 -13.90 -5.15
C GLY A 148 17.84 -12.47 -4.80
N LEU A 149 16.92 -11.60 -4.40
CA LEU A 149 17.20 -10.20 -4.03
C LEU A 149 17.44 -10.02 -2.53
N THR A 150 16.91 -10.91 -1.69
CA THR A 150 17.14 -10.86 -0.23
C THR A 150 18.53 -11.42 0.12
N PRO A 151 19.14 -10.97 1.24
CA PRO A 151 20.45 -11.50 1.67
C PRO A 151 20.47 -13.03 1.83
N ASP A 152 19.43 -13.59 2.43
CA ASP A 152 19.26 -15.04 2.58
C ASP A 152 19.15 -15.75 1.22
N ALA A 153 18.35 -15.22 0.30
CA ALA A 153 18.18 -15.83 -1.02
C ALA A 153 19.47 -15.74 -1.86
N ARG A 154 20.21 -14.64 -1.75
CA ARG A 154 21.55 -14.46 -2.37
C ARG A 154 22.55 -15.50 -1.86
N SER A 155 22.58 -15.72 -0.54
CA SER A 155 23.40 -16.75 0.08
C SER A 155 23.06 -18.16 -0.45
N ARG A 156 21.77 -18.49 -0.57
CA ARG A 156 21.31 -19.78 -1.11
C ARG A 156 21.74 -20.05 -2.55
N ILE A 157 21.88 -19.01 -3.38
CA ILE A 157 22.32 -19.13 -4.78
C ILE A 157 23.84 -18.94 -4.95
N GLY A 158 24.59 -18.86 -3.85
CA GLY A 158 26.06 -18.73 -3.90
C GLY A 158 26.55 -17.35 -4.36
N LEU A 159 25.68 -16.34 -4.37
CA LEU A 159 26.10 -14.94 -4.53
C LEU A 159 26.74 -14.49 -3.22
N ASN A 160 28.07 -14.47 -3.22
CA ASN A 160 28.89 -14.33 -2.02
C ASN A 160 28.56 -13.05 -1.22
N VAL A 161 28.39 -13.21 0.10
CA VAL A 161 28.10 -12.12 1.07
C VAL A 161 29.21 -11.05 1.06
N ALA A 162 30.42 -11.40 0.63
CA ALA A 162 31.54 -10.48 0.48
C ALA A 162 31.34 -9.36 -0.58
N GLN A 163 30.40 -9.53 -1.52
CA GLN A 163 30.07 -8.52 -2.55
C GLN A 163 28.68 -7.88 -2.35
N THR A 164 27.89 -8.38 -1.40
CA THR A 164 26.52 -7.92 -1.20
C THR A 164 26.49 -7.09 0.08
N TYR A 165 26.45 -5.77 -0.11
CA TYR A 165 26.24 -4.71 0.90
C TYR A 165 25.71 -5.25 2.23
N SER A 166 26.58 -5.29 3.24
CA SER A 166 26.19 -5.62 4.61
C SER A 166 25.52 -4.39 5.22
N LEU A 167 24.19 -4.36 5.19
CA LEU A 167 23.38 -3.33 5.87
C LEU A 167 23.78 -3.17 7.35
N ALA A 168 24.22 -4.26 7.99
CA ALA A 168 24.72 -4.25 9.37
C ALA A 168 26.06 -3.49 9.51
N LYS A 169 26.93 -3.50 8.48
CA LYS A 169 28.18 -2.74 8.47
C LYS A 169 27.91 -1.24 8.29
N GLU A 170 26.99 -0.90 7.39
CA GLU A 170 26.61 0.49 7.13
C GLU A 170 25.86 1.10 8.33
N LEU A 171 24.97 0.34 8.99
CA LEU A 171 24.34 0.75 10.24
C LEU A 171 25.35 0.90 11.39
N SER A 172 26.40 0.06 11.43
CA SER A 172 27.51 0.24 12.40
C SER A 172 28.41 1.43 12.09
N GLU A 173 28.46 1.87 10.83
CA GLU A 173 29.20 3.05 10.39
C GLU A 173 28.38 4.34 10.55
N LEU A 174 27.05 4.23 10.64
CA LEU A 174 26.11 5.35 10.79
C LEU A 174 25.77 5.69 12.25
N GLU A 175 26.16 4.85 13.22
CA GLU A 175 25.99 5.13 14.65
C GLU A 175 27.34 5.33 15.36
N TYR A 176 27.50 6.52 15.95
CA TYR A 176 28.52 7.02 16.90
C TYR A 176 29.72 7.82 16.33
N ASP A 177 29.44 8.99 15.74
CA ASP A 177 30.12 10.22 16.18
C ASP A 177 29.28 10.81 17.34
N GLU A 178 29.50 10.33 18.56
CA GLU A 178 29.09 11.04 19.77
C GLU A 178 30.17 12.09 20.08
N ASP A 179 29.93 13.32 19.65
CA ASP A 179 30.45 14.55 20.27
C ASP A 179 29.33 15.25 21.05
#